data_AF-A0ABD5S3P4-F1
#
_entry.id   AF-A0ABD5S3P4-F1
#
_cell.length_a   1.000
_cell.length_b   1.000
_cell.length_c   1.000
_cell.angle_alpha   90.00
_cell.angle_beta   90.00
_cell.angle_gamma   90.00
#
_symmetry.space_group_name_H-M   'P 1'
#
loop_
_entity.id
_entity.type
_entity.pdbx_description
1 polymer ?
#
loop_
_entity_poly.entity_id
_entity_poly.type
_entity_poly.pdbx_seq_one_letter_code
_entity_poly.pdbx_strand_id
1 'polypeptide(L)'
;SWTGAPRMIKALAQDYSSLGPRRSIAALIPSFAIAQTAVALGVPVSFNEIIVSAIIGSGYAAGGAGVSRRKMLYTVLAWIGSLALALGLGYGLFTAVDALV
;
A
#
# COMPACT_ATOMS: atom_id res chain seq x y z
N SER A 1 -12.56 4.89 -10.77
CA SER A 1 -12.50 4.75 -9.29
C SER A 1 -13.53 3.75 -8.74
N TRP A 2 -14.77 3.70 -9.24
CA TRP A 2 -15.87 2.92 -8.64
C TRP A 2 -15.91 1.40 -8.96
N THR A 3 -15.32 0.93 -10.07
CA THR A 3 -15.39 -0.49 -10.48
C THR A 3 -14.40 -1.41 -9.76
N GLY A 4 -13.27 -0.87 -9.28
CA GLY A 4 -12.23 -1.63 -8.56
C GLY A 4 -12.31 -1.53 -7.03
N ALA A 5 -12.92 -0.45 -6.52
CA ALA A 5 -13.04 -0.20 -5.08
C ALA A 5 -13.72 -1.34 -4.29
N PRO A 6 -14.78 -2.00 -4.78
CA PRO A 6 -15.40 -3.12 -4.05
C PRO A 6 -14.46 -4.33 -3.87
N ARG A 7 -13.63 -4.63 -4.86
CA ARG A 7 -12.62 -5.70 -4.77
C ARG A 7 -11.52 -5.35 -3.77
N MET A 8 -11.08 -4.09 -3.76
CA MET A 8 -10.06 -3.61 -2.83
C MET A 8 -10.56 -3.58 -1.38
N ILE A 9 -11.80 -3.11 -1.16
CA ILE A 9 -12.45 -3.12 0.15
C ILE A 9 -12.60 -4.57 0.65
N LYS A 10 -13.00 -5.51 -0.21
CA LYS A 10 -13.13 -6.92 0.16
C LYS A 10 -11.78 -7.55 0.50
N ALA A 11 -10.72 -7.27 -0.27
CA ALA A 11 -9.37 -7.76 0.02
C ALA A 11 -8.80 -7.16 1.33
N LEU A 12 -9.00 -5.87 1.58
CA LEU A 12 -8.59 -5.23 2.84
C LEU A 12 -9.40 -5.75 4.05
N ALA A 13 -10.71 -5.91 3.89
CA ALA A 13 -11.61 -6.34 4.97
C ALA A 13 -11.55 -7.84 5.27
N GLN A 14 -11.28 -8.70 4.26
CA GLN A 14 -11.27 -10.16 4.42
C GLN A 14 -9.86 -10.79 4.40
N ASP A 15 -8.94 -10.37 3.53
CA ASP A 15 -7.68 -11.12 3.31
C ASP A 15 -6.51 -10.68 4.21
N TYR A 16 -6.59 -9.47 4.76
CA TYR A 16 -5.65 -8.99 5.79
C TYR A 16 -6.18 -9.16 7.21
N SER A 17 -7.42 -9.65 7.34
CA SER A 17 -8.24 -9.29 8.48
C SER A 17 -9.39 -10.25 8.78
N SER A 18 -9.10 -11.21 9.63
CA SER A 18 -9.92 -11.36 10.83
C SER A 18 -9.50 -10.28 11.86
N LEU A 19 -9.33 -8.99 11.47
CA LEU A 19 -8.94 -7.92 12.39
C LEU A 19 -10.13 -7.68 13.32
N GLY A 20 -10.02 -8.21 14.54
CA GLY A 20 -10.90 -7.78 15.61
C GLY A 20 -10.84 -6.25 15.79
N PRO A 21 -11.87 -5.63 16.41
CA PRO A 21 -12.00 -4.17 16.51
C PRO A 21 -10.73 -3.44 16.97
N ARG A 22 -9.98 -4.04 17.92
CA ARG A 22 -8.75 -3.48 18.46
C ARG A 22 -7.63 -3.33 17.42
N ARG A 23 -7.46 -4.31 16.52
CA ARG A 23 -6.39 -4.27 15.50
C ARG A 23 -6.73 -3.32 14.36
N SER A 24 -8.01 -3.19 14.03
CA SER A 24 -8.50 -2.23 13.03
C SER A 24 -8.24 -0.79 13.48
N ILE A 25 -8.61 -0.45 14.72
CA ILE A 25 -8.34 0.88 15.31
C ILE A 25 -6.84 1.16 15.34
N ALA A 26 -6.03 0.18 15.77
CA ALA A 26 -4.58 0.31 15.84
C ALA A 26 -3.90 0.48 14.48
N ALA A 27 -4.54 0.09 13.37
CA ALA A 27 -4.04 0.33 12.02
C ALA A 27 -4.56 1.65 11.42
N LEU A 28 -5.86 1.94 11.59
CA LEU A 28 -6.52 3.08 10.94
C LEU A 28 -6.15 4.43 11.55
N ILE A 29 -6.10 4.55 12.88
CA ILE A 29 -5.80 5.84 13.54
C ILE A 29 -4.39 6.33 13.18
N PRO A 30 -3.33 5.51 13.28
CA PRO A 30 -1.99 5.96 12.87
C PRO A 30 -1.92 6.29 11.38
N SER A 31 -2.58 5.49 10.53
CA SER A 31 -2.61 5.75 9.08
C SER A 31 -3.25 7.10 8.76
N PHE A 32 -4.35 7.43 9.43
CA PHE A 32 -5.01 8.72 9.31
C PHE A 32 -4.09 9.85 9.78
N ALA A 33 -3.48 9.74 10.97
CA ALA A 33 -2.58 10.76 11.49
C ALA A 33 -1.40 11.06 10.53
N ILE A 34 -0.80 10.03 9.96
CA ILE A 34 0.30 10.18 8.98
C ILE A 34 -0.22 10.84 7.70
N ALA A 35 -1.35 10.38 7.16
CA ALA A 35 -1.92 10.95 5.94
C ALA A 35 -2.29 12.43 6.13
N GLN A 36 -2.92 12.79 7.25
CA GLN A 36 -3.27 14.18 7.53
C GLN A 36 -2.03 15.06 7.74
N THR A 37 -0.98 14.53 8.35
CA THR A 37 0.30 15.24 8.47
C THR A 37 0.93 15.49 7.11
N ALA A 38 0.94 14.48 6.23
CA ALA A 38 1.45 14.63 4.87
C ALA A 38 0.64 15.66 4.05
N VAL A 39 -0.69 15.63 4.16
CA VAL A 39 -1.58 16.62 3.53
C VAL A 39 -1.29 18.03 4.06
N ALA A 40 -1.14 18.19 5.37
CA ALA A 40 -0.83 19.48 5.99
C ALA A 40 0.53 20.03 5.53
N LEU A 41 1.50 19.15 5.25
CA LEU A 41 2.81 19.50 4.73
C LEU A 41 2.87 19.63 3.21
N GLY A 42 1.78 19.32 2.48
CA GLY A 42 1.74 19.33 1.02
C GLY A 42 2.60 18.25 0.36
N VAL A 43 2.95 17.18 1.08
CA VAL A 43 3.80 16.09 0.57
C VAL A 43 2.92 14.99 -0.04
N PRO A 44 3.11 14.62 -1.32
CA PRO A 44 2.38 13.51 -1.91
C PRO A 44 2.83 12.18 -1.27
N VAL A 45 1.87 11.37 -0.83
CA VAL A 45 2.13 10.09 -0.16
C VAL A 45 1.22 8.98 -0.69
N SER A 46 1.71 7.75 -0.62
CA SER A 46 0.94 6.54 -0.94
C SER A 46 0.16 6.07 0.29
N PHE A 47 -1.16 6.33 0.30
CA PHE A 47 -2.02 5.80 1.39
C PHE A 47 -2.00 4.27 1.45
N ASN A 48 -1.83 3.60 0.30
CA ASN A 48 -1.73 2.15 0.24
C ASN A 48 -0.52 1.61 1.03
N GLU A 49 0.64 2.25 0.91
CA GLU A 49 1.82 1.87 1.68
C GLU A 49 1.63 2.15 3.18
N ILE A 50 1.05 3.30 3.52
CA ILE A 50 0.77 3.69 4.91
C ILE A 50 -0.13 2.65 5.58
N ILE A 51 -1.30 2.35 4.99
CA ILE A 51 -2.28 1.47 5.62
C ILE A 51 -1.80 0.03 5.72
N VAL A 52 -1.12 -0.50 4.68
CA VAL A 52 -0.57 -1.86 4.71
C VAL A 52 0.53 -1.97 5.78
N SER A 53 1.39 -0.96 5.90
CA SER A 53 2.44 -0.92 6.93
C SER A 53 1.84 -0.85 8.34
N ALA A 54 0.78 -0.07 8.53
CA ALA A 54 0.09 0.02 9.82
C ALA A 54 -0.64 -1.29 10.20
N ILE A 55 -1.22 -2.00 9.23
CA ILE A 55 -1.82 -3.34 9.44
C ILE A 55 -0.74 -4.35 9.88
N ILE A 56 0.42 -4.34 9.23
CA ILE A 56 1.55 -5.20 9.62
C ILE A 56 2.02 -4.84 11.03
N GLY A 57 2.20 -3.56 11.33
CA GLY A 57 2.59 -3.06 12.64
C GLY A 57 1.62 -3.44 13.76
N SER A 58 0.31 -3.33 13.51
CA SER A 58 -0.72 -3.73 14.48
C SER A 58 -0.73 -5.25 14.73
N GLY A 59 -0.42 -6.04 13.70
CA GLY A 59 -0.23 -7.48 13.81
C GLY A 59 0.98 -7.84 14.69
N TYR A 60 2.10 -7.13 14.55
CA TYR A 60 3.27 -7.30 15.42
C TYR A 60 2.98 -6.89 16.86
N ALA A 61 2.34 -5.74 17.08
CA ALA A 61 1.96 -5.26 18.40
C ALA A 61 1.00 -6.23 19.14
N ALA A 62 0.19 -6.99 18.40
CA ALA A 62 -0.72 -8.00 18.93
C ALA A 62 -0.08 -9.40 19.10
N GLY A 63 1.25 -9.48 19.24
CA GLY A 63 1.98 -10.73 19.46
C GLY A 63 2.33 -11.51 18.18
N GLY A 64 2.33 -10.84 17.01
CA GLY A 64 2.73 -11.43 15.73
C GLY A 64 1.70 -12.35 15.06
N ALA A 65 0.57 -12.62 15.71
CA ALA A 65 -0.48 -13.49 15.18
C ALA A 65 -1.13 -12.87 13.92
N GLY A 66 -0.93 -13.52 12.76
CA GLY A 66 -1.48 -13.10 11.47
C GLY A 66 -0.50 -12.35 10.55
N VAL A 67 0.75 -12.14 10.97
CA VAL A 67 1.78 -11.52 10.13
C VAL A 67 2.60 -12.60 9.42
N SER A 68 2.57 -12.62 8.08
CA SER A 68 3.35 -13.57 7.27
C SER A 68 4.51 -12.87 6.57
N ARG A 69 5.74 -13.28 6.89
CA ARG A 69 6.97 -12.78 6.23
C ARG A 69 6.92 -12.92 4.71
N ARG A 70 6.38 -14.03 4.22
CA ARG A 70 6.24 -14.28 2.78
C ARG A 70 5.30 -13.27 2.11
N LYS A 71 4.14 -13.00 2.72
CA LYS A 71 3.19 -12.02 2.17
C LYS A 71 3.80 -10.61 2.13
N MET A 72 4.49 -10.21 3.19
CA MET A 72 5.18 -8.91 3.22
C MET A 72 6.22 -8.78 2.13
N LEU A 73 7.02 -9.83 1.89
CA LEU A 73 8.02 -9.82 0.83
C LEU A 73 7.39 -9.64 -0.55
N TYR A 74 6.28 -10.35 -0.84
CA TYR A 74 5.57 -10.16 -2.11
C TYR A 74 5.03 -8.73 -2.27
N THR A 75 4.52 -8.13 -1.19
CA THR A 75 4.06 -6.73 -1.22
C THR A 75 5.21 -5.78 -1.57
N VAL A 76 6.36 -5.91 -0.91
CA VAL A 76 7.54 -5.07 -1.17
C VAL A 76 8.06 -5.27 -2.59
N LEU A 77 8.15 -6.52 -3.05
CA LEU A 77 8.56 -6.83 -4.43
C LEU A 77 7.60 -6.24 -5.46
N ALA A 78 6.29 -6.25 -5.18
CA ALA A 78 5.30 -5.64 -6.06
C ALA A 78 5.47 -4.12 -6.15
N TRP A 79 5.77 -3.43 -5.04
CA TRP A 79 6.04 -1.99 -5.03
C TRP A 79 7.30 -1.62 -5.80
N ILE A 80 8.40 -2.36 -5.57
CA ILE A 80 9.66 -2.13 -6.28
C ILE A 80 9.48 -2.44 -7.78
N GLY A 81 8.84 -3.56 -8.09
CA GLY A 81 8.59 -4.00 -9.46
C GLY A 81 7.71 -3.03 -10.22
N SER A 82 6.65 -2.48 -9.62
CA SER A 82 5.79 -1.50 -10.27
C SER A 82 6.51 -0.18 -10.53
N LEU A 83 7.37 0.28 -9.61
CA LEU A 83 8.19 1.47 -9.81
C LEU A 83 9.20 1.27 -10.94
N ALA A 84 9.93 0.15 -10.92
CA ALA A 84 10.90 -0.17 -11.97
C ALA A 84 10.23 -0.28 -13.34
N LEU A 85 9.06 -0.94 -13.40
CA LEU A 85 8.29 -1.05 -14.63
C LEU A 85 7.80 0.32 -15.13
N ALA A 86 7.28 1.16 -14.25
CA ALA A 86 6.81 2.50 -14.62
C ALA A 86 7.95 3.37 -15.19
N LEU A 87 9.13 3.34 -14.56
CA LEU A 87 10.31 4.04 -15.05
C LEU A 87 10.78 3.47 -16.39
N GLY A 88 10.90 2.15 -16.49
CA GLY A 88 11.34 1.47 -17.70
C GLY A 88 10.40 1.71 -18.89
N LEU A 89 9.09 1.64 -18.67
CA LEU A 89 8.09 1.94 -19.70
C LEU A 89 8.08 3.42 -20.07
N GLY A 90 8.15 4.32 -19.08
CA GLY A 90 8.18 5.77 -19.33
C GLY A 90 9.37 6.17 -20.18
N TYR A 91 10.57 5.73 -19.81
CA TYR A 91 11.79 5.99 -20.57
C TYR A 91 11.76 5.30 -21.93
N GLY A 92 11.47 4.00 -21.97
CA GLY A 92 11.47 3.21 -23.21
C GLY A 92 10.48 3.75 -24.24
N LEU A 93 9.28 4.13 -23.82
CA LEU A 93 8.28 4.70 -24.71
C LEU A 93 8.69 6.08 -25.22
N PHE A 94 9.22 6.94 -24.34
CA PHE A 94 9.74 8.24 -24.75
C PHE A 94 10.84 8.10 -25.81
N THR A 95 11.82 7.21 -25.57
CA THR A 95 12.90 6.97 -26.53
C THR A 95 12.40 6.38 -27.85
N ALA A 96 11.37 5.54 -27.82
CA ALA A 96 10.81 4.95 -29.04
C ALA A 96 10.04 5.99 -29.87
N VAL A 97 9.31 6.90 -29.22
CA VAL A 97 8.61 7.99 -29.89
C VAL A 97 9.61 8.98 -30.48
N ASP A 98 10.64 9.36 -29.71
CA ASP A 98 11.70 10.27 -30.15
C ASP A 98 12.45 9.73 -31.38
N ALA A 99 12.64 8.41 -31.48
CA ALA A 99 13.27 7.78 -32.64
C ALA A 99 12.40 7.77 -33.92
N LEU A 100 11.10 8.07 -33.81
CA LEU A 100 10.14 8.06 -34.93
C LEU A 100 9.78 9.47 -35.43
N VAL A 101 10.18 10.53 -34.72
CA VAL A 101 9.93 11.94 -35.07
C VAL A 101 11.22 12.56 -35.60
#